data_AF-A0A6B3F476-F1
#
_entry.id   AF-A0A6B3F476-F1
#
_cell.length_a   1.000
_cell.length_b   1.000
_cell.length_c   1.000
_cell.angle_alpha   90.00
_cell.angle_beta   90.00
_cell.angle_gamma   90.00
#
_symmetry.space_group_name_H-M   'P 1'
#
loop_
_entity.id
_entity.type
_entity.pdbx_description
1 polymer ?
#
loop_
_entity_poly.entity_id
_entity_poly.type
_entity_poly.pdbx_seq_one_letter_code
_entity_poly.pdbx_strand_id
1 'polypeptide(L)'
;ATVKLGDVIDGYFRTDRAVMPRDSVYPGGDVKEIEKHNLADMRSSQDHATNAALSFLGRNDENVKVTLRLADVGGPSAGLLFSLGIVDKLDGDGKGGDLTGGRTIAGTGTISDSGEVGAVGGVALKTKAARRDGASVFLVPKDECSDARSELPKGLRLVPVTTLKGAVSALRALNDGGKVPSC
;
A
#
# COMPACT_ATOMS: atom_id res chain seq x y z
N ALA A 1 -14.10 18.25 -6.03
CA ALA A 1 -13.83 17.37 -7.19
C ALA A 1 -14.20 15.94 -6.79
N THR A 2 -15.04 15.25 -7.56
CA THR A 2 -15.41 13.85 -7.27
C THR A 2 -14.41 12.92 -7.92
N VAL A 3 -13.55 12.30 -7.12
CA VAL A 3 -12.60 11.30 -7.61
C VAL A 3 -13.33 9.97 -7.73
N LYS A 4 -13.47 9.44 -8.95
CA LYS A 4 -13.98 8.09 -9.20
C LYS A 4 -12.79 7.14 -9.42
N LEU A 5 -12.84 5.99 -8.74
CA LEU A 5 -11.74 5.04 -8.61
C LEU A 5 -11.30 4.36 -9.92
N GLY A 6 -12.10 4.39 -10.99
CA GLY A 6 -11.73 3.79 -12.28
C GLY A 6 -10.40 4.33 -12.84
N ASP A 7 -10.03 5.55 -12.43
CA ASP A 7 -8.82 6.25 -12.88
C ASP A 7 -7.63 6.11 -11.89
N VAL A 8 -7.69 5.18 -10.92
CA VAL A 8 -6.69 5.03 -9.82
C VAL A 8 -6.02 3.64 -9.83
N ILE A 9 -6.47 2.72 -10.69
CA ILE A 9 -6.25 1.28 -10.48
C ILE A 9 -4.96 0.73 -11.11
N ASP A 10 -4.39 1.34 -12.15
CA ASP A 10 -3.35 0.66 -12.95
C ASP A 10 -1.94 0.61 -12.33
N GLY A 11 -1.58 1.54 -11.43
CA GLY A 11 -0.21 1.68 -10.91
C GLY A 11 0.10 0.91 -9.62
N TYR A 12 -0.90 0.74 -8.75
CA TYR A 12 -0.76 0.17 -7.40
C TYR A 12 -1.52 -1.15 -7.19
N PHE A 13 -2.54 -1.42 -8.01
CA PHE A 13 -3.49 -2.52 -7.79
C PHE A 13 -3.72 -3.31 -9.09
N ARG A 14 -2.65 -3.90 -9.63
CA ARG A 14 -2.81 -5.02 -10.57
C ARG A 14 -2.88 -6.32 -9.78
N THR A 15 -4.09 -6.79 -9.53
CA THR A 15 -4.33 -8.05 -8.81
C THR A 15 -5.26 -8.95 -9.61
N ASP A 16 -4.77 -9.59 -10.67
CA ASP A 16 -5.43 -10.79 -11.19
C ASP A 16 -4.91 -12.04 -10.47
N ARG A 17 -5.70 -12.46 -9.48
CA ARG A 17 -5.76 -13.83 -8.92
C ARG A 17 -4.53 -14.37 -8.16
N ALA A 18 -4.76 -14.57 -6.87
CA ALA A 18 -4.46 -15.85 -6.22
C ALA A 18 -5.49 -16.08 -5.09
N VAL A 19 -6.61 -16.74 -5.40
CA VAL A 19 -7.55 -17.22 -4.38
C VAL A 19 -7.02 -18.56 -3.90
N MET A 20 -6.37 -18.59 -2.72
CA MET A 20 -5.98 -19.85 -2.11
C MET A 20 -7.22 -20.61 -1.61
N PRO A 21 -7.24 -21.96 -1.68
CA PRO A 21 -8.31 -22.77 -1.11
C PRO A 21 -8.51 -22.44 0.37
N ARG A 22 -9.74 -22.06 0.75
CA ARG A 22 -10.10 -21.54 2.09
C ARG A 22 -9.70 -22.48 3.24
N ASP A 23 -9.74 -23.79 2.99
CA ASP A 23 -9.43 -24.82 3.98
C ASP A 23 -7.94 -24.90 4.34
N SER A 24 -7.06 -24.29 3.53
CA SER A 24 -5.61 -24.26 3.80
C SER A 24 -5.17 -23.05 4.64
N VAL A 25 -6.01 -22.03 4.76
CA VAL A 25 -5.66 -20.74 5.39
C VAL A 25 -6.31 -20.57 6.77
N TYR A 26 -7.49 -21.16 6.99
CA TYR A 26 -8.24 -21.04 8.25
C TYR A 26 -8.63 -22.41 8.85
N PRO A 27 -7.71 -23.16 9.45
CA PRO A 27 -8.07 -24.39 10.17
C PRO A 27 -8.72 -24.06 11.52
N GLY A 28 -10.05 -24.01 11.56
CA GLY A 28 -10.86 -23.93 12.79
C GLY A 28 -11.30 -22.52 13.22
N GLY A 29 -12.61 -22.32 13.37
CA GLY A 29 -13.26 -21.06 13.81
C GLY A 29 -14.60 -20.81 13.11
N ASP A 30 -15.47 -19.94 13.65
CA ASP A 30 -16.65 -19.47 12.92
C ASP A 30 -16.22 -18.47 11.85
N VAL A 31 -16.27 -18.92 10.59
CA VAL A 31 -15.87 -18.16 9.40
C VAL A 31 -16.58 -16.81 9.31
N LYS A 32 -17.84 -16.72 9.75
CA LYS A 32 -18.61 -15.46 9.69
C LYS A 32 -18.06 -14.40 10.64
N GLU A 33 -17.59 -14.81 11.81
CA GLU A 33 -17.03 -13.89 12.80
C GLU A 33 -15.67 -13.36 12.35
N ILE A 34 -14.82 -14.23 11.79
CA ILE A 34 -13.53 -13.87 11.19
C ILE A 34 -13.72 -12.91 10.01
N GLU A 35 -14.65 -13.22 9.10
CA GLU A 35 -14.95 -12.34 7.96
C GLU A 35 -15.47 -10.97 8.42
N LYS A 36 -16.32 -10.93 9.46
CA LYS A 36 -16.81 -9.67 10.03
C LYS A 36 -15.70 -8.85 10.67
N HIS A 37 -14.79 -9.47 11.41
CA HIS A 37 -13.65 -8.79 12.03
C HIS A 37 -12.69 -8.23 10.98
N ASN A 38 -12.32 -9.04 9.98
CA ASN A 38 -11.48 -8.61 8.87
C ASN A 38 -12.07 -7.42 8.12
N LEU A 39 -13.39 -7.41 7.90
CA LEU A 39 -14.08 -6.28 7.27
C LEU A 39 -14.05 -5.01 8.13
N ALA A 40 -14.16 -5.13 9.45
CA ALA A 40 -14.04 -4.00 10.36
C ALA A 40 -12.61 -3.43 10.36
N ASP A 41 -11.60 -4.29 10.45
CA ASP A 41 -10.19 -3.89 10.38
C ASP A 41 -9.84 -3.25 9.04
N MET A 42 -10.39 -3.78 7.95
CA MET A 42 -10.22 -3.17 6.63
C MET A 42 -10.85 -1.79 6.53
N ARG A 43 -12.01 -1.54 7.18
CA ARG A 43 -12.61 -0.20 7.22
C ARG A 43 -11.74 0.76 8.02
N SER A 44 -11.33 0.36 9.23
CA SER A 44 -10.43 1.17 10.06
C SER A 44 -9.12 1.51 9.35
N SER A 45 -8.52 0.55 8.64
CA SER A 45 -7.31 0.78 7.84
C SER A 45 -7.52 1.81 6.73
N GLN A 46 -8.71 1.85 6.10
CA GLN A 46 -9.06 2.85 5.09
C GLN A 46 -9.29 4.23 5.68
N ASP A 47 -9.93 4.31 6.86
CA ASP A 47 -10.15 5.56 7.56
C ASP A 47 -8.81 6.19 7.96
N HIS A 48 -7.91 5.39 8.57
CA HIS A 48 -6.55 5.83 8.87
C HIS A 48 -5.77 6.24 7.62
N ALA A 49 -5.90 5.47 6.54
CA ALA A 49 -5.21 5.79 5.30
C ALA A 49 -5.67 7.11 4.68
N THR A 50 -6.98 7.38 4.76
CA THR A 50 -7.61 8.62 4.29
C THR A 50 -7.15 9.80 5.13
N ASN A 51 -7.24 9.69 6.45
CA ASN A 51 -6.79 10.72 7.39
C ASN A 51 -5.30 11.04 7.20
N ALA A 52 -4.45 10.02 7.10
CA ALA A 52 -3.02 10.20 6.88
C ALA A 52 -2.73 10.93 5.57
N ALA A 53 -3.41 10.57 4.48
CA ALA A 53 -3.24 11.20 3.18
C ALA A 53 -3.73 12.66 3.17
N LEU A 54 -4.91 12.93 3.74
CA LEU A 54 -5.45 14.29 3.82
C LEU A 54 -4.58 15.20 4.70
N SER A 55 -4.15 14.68 5.87
CA SER A 55 -3.21 15.34 6.77
C SER A 55 -1.88 15.65 6.08
N PHE A 56 -1.32 14.67 5.34
CA PHE A 56 -0.09 14.87 4.56
C PHE A 56 -0.24 15.98 3.51
N LEU A 57 -1.41 16.07 2.86
CA LEU A 57 -1.71 17.07 1.84
C LEU A 57 -2.12 18.44 2.43
N GLY A 58 -2.25 18.56 3.75
CA GLY A 58 -2.77 19.77 4.40
C GLY A 58 -4.21 20.09 4.00
N ARG A 59 -5.02 19.07 3.70
CA ARG A 59 -6.42 19.21 3.28
C ARG A 59 -7.37 18.81 4.41
N ASN A 60 -8.43 19.59 4.58
CA ASN A 60 -9.51 19.26 5.51
C ASN A 60 -10.59 18.45 4.77
N ASP A 61 -11.15 17.47 5.48
CA ASP A 61 -12.00 16.38 4.97
C ASP A 61 -13.33 16.86 4.32
N GLU A 62 -13.78 18.08 4.62
CA GLU A 62 -15.13 18.57 4.27
C GLU A 62 -15.46 18.59 2.76
N ASN A 63 -14.46 18.50 1.87
CA ASN A 63 -14.66 18.54 0.42
C ASN A 63 -14.08 17.34 -0.35
N VAL A 64 -13.50 16.33 0.32
CA VAL A 64 -12.84 15.19 -0.34
C VAL A 64 -13.52 13.88 0.02
N LYS A 65 -14.45 13.45 -0.83
CA LYS A 65 -15.06 12.11 -0.68
C LYS A 65 -14.17 11.06 -1.33
N VAL A 66 -13.35 10.38 -0.53
CA VAL A 66 -12.62 9.18 -0.97
C VAL A 66 -13.56 7.98 -0.91
N THR A 67 -13.68 7.21 -2.00
CA THR A 67 -14.47 5.97 -2.02
C THR A 67 -13.61 4.84 -2.56
N LEU A 68 -13.15 3.96 -1.68
CA LEU A 68 -12.42 2.74 -2.00
C LEU A 68 -13.39 1.58 -2.20
N ARG A 69 -13.14 0.74 -3.22
CA ARG A 69 -13.84 -0.53 -3.39
C ARG A 69 -12.98 -1.67 -2.85
N LEU A 70 -13.58 -2.46 -1.96
CA LEU A 70 -12.96 -3.56 -1.21
C LEU A 70 -12.45 -4.72 -2.09
N ALA A 71 -12.83 -4.79 -3.37
CA ALA A 71 -12.66 -5.99 -4.19
C ALA A 71 -11.22 -6.24 -4.69
N ASP A 72 -10.35 -5.22 -4.67
CA ASP A 72 -9.06 -5.27 -5.37
C ASP A 72 -7.84 -5.30 -4.41
N VAL A 73 -8.07 -5.43 -3.09
CA VAL A 73 -7.02 -5.19 -2.08
C VAL A 73 -6.85 -6.36 -1.10
N GLY A 74 -5.60 -6.79 -0.94
CA GLY A 74 -5.19 -7.85 -0.01
C GLY A 74 -5.13 -7.40 1.45
N GLY A 75 -6.28 -7.37 2.13
CA GLY A 75 -6.38 -7.31 3.60
C GLY A 75 -5.99 -5.98 4.27
N PRO A 76 -6.14 -5.87 5.60
CA PRO A 76 -5.96 -4.62 6.35
C PRO A 76 -4.53 -4.06 6.33
N SER A 77 -3.53 -4.86 5.92
CA SER A 77 -2.13 -4.46 5.80
C SER A 77 -1.80 -3.53 4.63
N ALA A 78 -2.81 -3.07 3.89
CA ALA A 78 -2.67 -2.20 2.72
C ALA A 78 -2.80 -0.69 3.05
N GLY A 79 -2.87 -0.31 4.33
CA GLY A 79 -3.05 1.09 4.75
C GLY A 79 -2.07 2.07 4.09
N LEU A 80 -0.78 1.74 4.05
CA LEU A 80 0.22 2.55 3.36
C LEU A 80 -0.09 2.75 1.87
N LEU A 81 -0.47 1.68 1.16
CA LEU A 81 -0.73 1.72 -0.28
C LEU A 81 -2.00 2.49 -0.59
N PHE A 82 -3.01 2.41 0.29
CA PHE A 82 -4.19 3.24 0.22
C PHE A 82 -3.88 4.72 0.38
N SER A 83 -3.07 5.09 1.39
CA SER A 83 -2.65 6.47 1.56
C SER A 83 -1.90 6.99 0.33
N LEU A 84 -0.99 6.18 -0.23
CA LEU A 84 -0.25 6.55 -1.43
C LEU A 84 -1.15 6.70 -2.65
N GLY A 85 -2.14 5.83 -2.86
CA GLY A 85 -3.10 5.96 -3.95
C GLY A 85 -3.95 7.23 -3.83
N ILE A 86 -4.32 7.64 -2.60
CA ILE A 86 -5.02 8.91 -2.37
C ILE A 86 -4.11 10.11 -2.67
N VAL A 87 -2.87 10.09 -2.18
CA VAL A 87 -1.88 11.14 -2.46
C VAL A 87 -1.62 11.26 -3.96
N ASP A 88 -1.39 10.14 -4.63
CA ASP A 88 -1.15 10.09 -6.08
C ASP A 88 -2.34 10.67 -6.86
N LYS A 89 -3.57 10.35 -6.47
CA LYS A 89 -4.75 10.85 -7.16
C LYS A 89 -5.02 12.33 -6.93
N LEU A 90 -4.65 12.86 -5.76
CA LEU A 90 -4.94 14.26 -5.39
C LEU A 90 -3.80 15.22 -5.73
N ASP A 91 -2.55 14.75 -5.72
CA ASP A 91 -1.34 15.56 -5.86
C ASP A 91 -0.31 14.94 -6.83
N GLY A 92 -0.36 13.62 -7.04
CA GLY A 92 0.61 12.92 -7.86
C GLY A 92 2.03 13.04 -7.29
N ASP A 93 2.99 13.29 -8.18
CA ASP A 93 4.36 13.62 -7.81
C ASP A 93 4.55 15.09 -7.35
N GLY A 94 3.49 15.91 -7.35
CA GLY A 94 3.51 17.35 -7.05
C GLY A 94 4.00 18.23 -8.20
N LYS A 95 4.28 17.65 -9.37
CA LYS A 95 4.73 18.31 -10.61
C LYS A 95 3.76 18.11 -11.77
N GLY A 96 2.62 17.45 -11.53
CA GLY A 96 1.60 17.12 -12.52
C GLY A 96 1.77 15.74 -13.16
N GLY A 97 2.71 14.93 -12.68
CA GLY A 97 2.87 13.52 -13.07
C GLY A 97 2.36 12.56 -12.00
N ASP A 98 2.34 11.27 -12.32
CA ASP A 98 2.02 10.23 -11.35
C ASP A 98 3.20 9.96 -10.39
N LEU A 99 2.89 9.56 -9.17
CA LEU A 99 3.84 9.29 -8.11
C LEU A 99 4.68 8.03 -8.41
N THR A 100 4.22 7.15 -9.29
CA THR A 100 4.91 5.89 -9.63
C THR A 100 6.01 6.06 -10.69
N GLY A 101 5.96 7.14 -11.46
CA GLY A 101 6.72 7.36 -12.69
C GLY A 101 6.54 6.24 -13.70
N GLY A 102 5.31 5.74 -13.85
CA GLY A 102 4.96 4.63 -14.75
C GLY A 102 5.47 3.24 -14.33
N ARG A 103 5.96 3.07 -13.10
CA ARG A 103 6.42 1.76 -12.58
C ARG A 103 5.27 1.03 -11.90
N THR A 104 5.31 -0.31 -11.97
CA THR A 104 4.53 -1.13 -11.04
C THR A 104 5.20 -1.11 -9.67
N ILE A 105 4.53 -0.47 -8.71
CA ILE A 105 4.95 -0.34 -7.32
C ILE A 105 4.05 -1.21 -6.46
N ALA A 106 4.66 -2.05 -5.62
CA ALA A 106 3.95 -2.80 -4.59
C ALA A 106 4.45 -2.39 -3.20
N GLY A 107 3.77 -2.85 -2.16
CA GLY A 107 4.27 -2.71 -0.80
C GLY A 107 3.28 -3.20 0.24
N THR A 108 3.65 -3.03 1.50
CA THR A 108 2.84 -3.42 2.65
C THR A 108 3.09 -2.46 3.80
N GLY A 109 2.17 -2.39 4.76
CA GLY A 109 2.33 -1.58 5.97
C GLY A 109 0.98 -1.08 6.45
N THR A 110 0.73 -1.17 7.75
CA THR A 110 -0.36 -0.40 8.36
C THR A 110 0.01 1.07 8.37
N ILE A 111 -0.98 1.93 8.57
CA ILE A 111 -0.78 3.37 8.66
C ILE A 111 -1.60 3.92 9.83
N SER A 112 -1.03 4.84 10.59
CA SER A 112 -1.76 5.64 11.59
C SER A 112 -2.30 6.93 10.97
N ASP A 113 -3.21 7.64 11.67
CA ASP A 113 -3.68 8.97 11.24
C ASP A 113 -2.55 10.01 11.12
N SER A 114 -1.46 9.85 11.90
CA SER A 114 -0.27 10.69 11.82
C SER A 114 0.65 10.33 10.64
N GLY A 115 0.33 9.27 9.89
CA GLY A 115 1.11 8.79 8.76
C GLY A 115 2.33 7.96 9.17
N GLU A 116 2.37 7.37 10.36
CA GLU A 116 3.40 6.40 10.75
C GLU A 116 3.11 5.04 10.13
N VAL A 117 4.14 4.41 9.56
CA VAL A 117 4.03 3.09 8.93
C VAL A 117 4.35 2.02 9.95
N GLY A 118 3.39 1.13 10.19
CA GLY A 118 3.53 0.02 11.12
C GLY A 118 3.92 -1.31 10.46
N ALA A 119 4.42 -2.20 11.30
CA ALA A 119 4.82 -3.56 10.97
C ALA A 119 3.64 -4.43 10.50
N VAL A 120 3.96 -5.47 9.73
CA VAL A 120 2.98 -6.40 9.14
C VAL A 120 3.58 -7.79 9.02
N GLY A 121 2.74 -8.82 9.16
CA GLY A 121 3.19 -10.20 8.97
C GLY A 121 3.36 -10.61 7.51
N GLY A 122 4.18 -11.65 7.31
CA GLY A 122 4.33 -12.38 6.05
C GLY A 122 5.00 -11.57 4.93
N VAL A 123 5.95 -10.69 5.26
CA VAL A 123 6.56 -9.79 4.29
C VAL A 123 7.35 -10.55 3.24
N ALA A 124 8.09 -11.58 3.64
CA ALA A 124 8.80 -12.48 2.72
C ALA A 124 7.91 -13.02 1.58
N LEU A 125 6.71 -13.52 1.91
CA LEU A 125 5.75 -14.05 0.93
C LEU A 125 5.18 -12.94 0.03
N LYS A 126 4.90 -11.76 0.62
CA LYS A 126 4.40 -10.59 -0.12
C LYS A 126 5.45 -10.06 -1.10
N THR A 127 6.72 -10.08 -0.74
CA THR A 127 7.82 -9.68 -1.62
C THR A 127 7.92 -10.59 -2.84
N LYS A 128 7.80 -11.92 -2.66
CA LYS A 128 7.71 -12.87 -3.80
C LYS A 128 6.50 -12.60 -4.68
N ALA A 129 5.32 -12.44 -4.07
CA ALA A 129 4.08 -12.16 -4.78
C ALA A 129 4.20 -10.87 -5.61
N ALA A 130 4.67 -9.78 -5.02
CA ALA A 130 4.86 -8.52 -5.70
C ALA A 130 5.74 -8.63 -6.95
N ARG A 131 6.86 -9.36 -6.87
CA ARG A 131 7.71 -9.56 -8.04
C ARG A 131 7.05 -10.41 -9.12
N ARG A 132 6.37 -11.49 -8.72
CA ARG A 132 5.59 -12.32 -9.65
C ARG A 132 4.56 -11.48 -10.39
N ASP A 133 3.95 -10.51 -9.70
CA ASP A 133 2.92 -9.63 -10.22
C ASP A 133 3.51 -8.39 -10.95
N GLY A 134 4.83 -8.42 -11.25
CA GLY A 134 5.49 -7.43 -12.12
C GLY A 134 6.07 -6.21 -11.39
N ALA A 135 5.99 -6.14 -10.07
CA ALA A 135 6.56 -5.01 -9.34
C ALA A 135 8.09 -4.91 -9.53
N SER A 136 8.55 -3.67 -9.67
CA SER A 136 9.98 -3.33 -9.71
C SER A 136 10.47 -2.75 -8.39
N VAL A 137 9.55 -2.23 -7.58
CA VAL A 137 9.80 -1.64 -6.26
C VAL A 137 8.78 -2.20 -5.28
N PHE A 138 9.25 -2.50 -4.07
CA PHE A 138 8.43 -2.93 -2.95
C PHE A 138 8.71 -2.04 -1.74
N LEU A 139 7.71 -1.26 -1.32
CA LEU A 139 7.75 -0.47 -0.09
C LEU A 139 7.52 -1.40 1.10
N VAL A 140 8.42 -1.33 2.08
CA VAL A 140 8.41 -2.23 3.24
C VAL A 140 8.56 -1.43 4.54
N PRO A 141 7.80 -1.73 5.60
CA PRO A 141 8.04 -1.15 6.92
C PRO A 141 9.49 -1.41 7.32
N LYS A 142 10.21 -0.39 7.77
CA LYS A 142 11.66 -0.49 8.02
C LYS A 142 12.03 -1.67 8.94
N ASP A 143 11.20 -1.94 9.93
CA ASP A 143 11.43 -3.01 10.90
C ASP A 143 11.33 -4.42 10.26
N GLU A 144 10.64 -4.54 9.13
CA GLU A 144 10.47 -5.79 8.37
C GLU A 144 11.51 -5.99 7.27
N CYS A 145 12.51 -5.11 7.15
CA CYS A 145 13.56 -5.23 6.14
C CYS A 145 14.34 -6.56 6.22
N SER A 146 14.47 -7.14 7.41
CA SER A 146 15.17 -8.42 7.57
C SER A 146 14.36 -9.57 6.95
N ASP A 147 13.06 -9.64 7.27
CA ASP A 147 12.16 -10.65 6.71
C ASP A 147 12.01 -10.49 5.19
N ALA A 148 11.81 -9.26 4.71
CA ALA A 148 11.71 -8.99 3.27
C ALA A 148 12.95 -9.41 2.47
N ARG A 149 14.14 -9.28 3.06
CA ARG A 149 15.41 -9.67 2.42
C ARG A 149 15.60 -11.18 2.34
N SER A 150 15.04 -11.94 3.29
CA SER A 150 15.22 -13.40 3.34
C SER A 150 14.78 -14.11 2.06
N GLU A 151 13.80 -13.52 1.37
CA GLU A 151 13.13 -14.09 0.21
C GLU A 151 13.05 -13.11 -0.97
N LEU A 152 13.99 -12.14 -1.02
CA LEU A 152 14.04 -11.10 -2.03
C LEU A 152 14.29 -11.69 -3.43
N PRO A 153 13.32 -11.61 -4.37
CA PRO A 153 13.51 -12.07 -5.73
C PRO A 153 14.35 -11.08 -6.54
N LYS A 154 15.10 -11.61 -7.52
CA LYS A 154 15.93 -10.79 -8.41
C LYS A 154 15.09 -9.74 -9.16
N GLY A 155 15.63 -8.52 -9.24
CA GLY A 155 15.01 -7.42 -9.99
C GLY A 155 13.90 -6.68 -9.23
N LEU A 156 13.65 -7.01 -7.95
CA LEU A 156 12.80 -6.24 -7.07
C LEU A 156 13.66 -5.37 -6.13
N ARG A 157 13.34 -4.08 -6.02
CA ARG A 157 13.99 -3.17 -5.07
C ARG A 157 13.18 -3.04 -3.79
N LEU A 158 13.78 -3.34 -2.65
CA LEU A 158 13.16 -3.09 -1.34
C LEU A 158 13.46 -1.66 -0.89
N VAL A 159 12.42 -0.90 -0.56
CA VAL A 159 12.55 0.47 -0.07
C VAL A 159 11.96 0.55 1.35
N PRO A 160 12.80 0.72 2.39
CA PRO A 160 12.31 0.87 3.75
C PRO A 160 11.59 2.18 3.95
N VAL A 161 10.46 2.13 4.64
CA VAL A 161 9.66 3.29 5.01
C VAL A 161 9.25 3.22 6.48
N THR A 162 9.20 4.38 7.13
CA THR A 162 8.69 4.54 8.50
C THR A 162 7.50 5.49 8.55
N THR A 163 7.29 6.30 7.51
CA THR A 163 6.20 7.26 7.43
C THR A 163 5.68 7.39 6.00
N LEU A 164 4.43 7.84 5.85
CA LEU A 164 3.82 8.19 4.55
C LEU A 164 4.66 9.23 3.82
N LYS A 165 5.12 10.27 4.52
CA LYS A 165 6.01 11.30 3.95
C LYS A 165 7.31 10.70 3.41
N GLY A 166 7.90 9.75 4.14
CA GLY A 166 9.09 9.03 3.69
C GLY A 166 8.83 8.21 2.43
N ALA A 167 7.69 7.52 2.36
CA ALA A 167 7.27 6.76 1.18
C ALA A 167 7.08 7.66 -0.05
N VAL A 168 6.33 8.76 0.08
CA VAL A 168 6.12 9.73 -1.01
C VAL A 168 7.45 10.32 -1.48
N SER A 169 8.34 10.69 -0.54
CA SER A 169 9.66 11.25 -0.86
C SER A 169 10.54 10.23 -1.60
N ALA A 170 10.49 8.96 -1.21
CA ALA A 170 11.21 7.89 -1.89
C ALA A 170 10.70 7.66 -3.32
N LEU A 171 9.38 7.67 -3.53
CA LEU A 171 8.80 7.52 -4.86
C LEU A 171 9.14 8.70 -5.78
N ARG A 172 9.04 9.94 -5.27
CA ARG A 172 9.48 11.15 -6.00
C ARG A 172 10.97 11.07 -6.36
N ALA A 173 11.82 10.65 -5.41
CA ALA A 173 13.24 10.47 -5.67
C ALA A 173 13.51 9.39 -6.74
N LEU A 174 12.75 8.30 -6.78
CA LEU A 174 12.85 7.29 -7.85
C LEU A 174 12.50 7.87 -9.22
N ASN A 175 11.50 8.77 -9.30
CA ASN A 175 11.13 9.44 -10.55
C ASN A 175 12.24 10.37 -11.04
N ASP A 176 12.87 11.10 -10.12
CA ASP A 176 13.93 12.07 -10.44
C ASP A 176 15.33 11.42 -10.61
N GLY A 177 15.45 10.08 -10.51
CA GLY A 177 16.74 9.37 -10.57
C GLY A 177 17.62 9.58 -9.34
N GLY A 178 17.04 10.05 -8.24
CA GLY A 178 17.70 10.30 -6.96
C GLY A 178 18.06 9.03 -6.19
N LYS A 179 18.80 9.22 -5.08
CA LYS A 179 19.15 8.14 -4.16
C LYS A 179 17.96 7.81 -3.26
N VAL A 180 17.64 6.53 -3.18
CA VAL A 180 16.54 6.01 -2.35
C VAL A 180 17.11 4.98 -1.38
N PRO A 181 16.67 4.98 -0.11
CA PRO A 181 17.07 3.96 0.85
C PRO A 181 16.81 2.55 0.32
N SER A 182 17.66 1.62 0.75
CA SER A 182 17.47 0.19 0.51
C SER A 182 17.51 -0.54 1.84
N CYS A 183 16.71 -1.60 1.95
CA CYS A 183 17.13 -2.72 2.78
C CYS A 183 18.41 -3.28 2.13
#